data_AF-A0A7U9PX04-F1
#
_entry.id   AF-A0A7U9PX04-F1
#
_cell.length_a   1.000
_cell.length_b   1.000
_cell.length_c   1.000
_cell.angle_alpha   90.00
_cell.angle_beta   90.00
_cell.angle_gamma   90.00
#
_symmetry.space_group_name_H-M   'P 1'
#
loop_
_entity.id
_entity.type
_entity.pdbx_description
1 polymer ?
#
loop_
_entity_poly.entity_id
_entity_poly.type
_entity_poly.pdbx_seq_one_letter_code
_entity_poly.pdbx_strand_id
1 'polypeptide(L)'
;MIAPLGRGIAGPGEDSSRTFRILHVSTGNVCRSPITERLHRHALDLRLGADRGGLVVESAGTWGHEGAPMETHAATVLADYGADPADFTGRELLDEHVIRADLVLTATRDHRAQVISMGHSAGLRTFTLKEFNRLVRAIDPATLPEPDPALPGGGLVERARALVGAAAALRGWLLAPNPEADEVYDPYGAPITFFRSIGDEINQALDPVVTALTGVPARA
;
A
#
# COMPACT_ATOMS: atom_id res chain seq x y z
N MET A 1 3.34 -49.41 -9.89
CA MET A 1 3.37 -48.30 -8.91
C MET A 1 3.96 -47.10 -9.61
N ILE A 2 3.14 -46.08 -9.90
CA ILE A 2 3.55 -44.88 -10.63
C ILE A 2 3.62 -43.77 -9.59
N ALA A 3 4.82 -43.24 -9.33
CA ALA A 3 5.00 -42.13 -8.40
C ALA A 3 4.35 -40.86 -8.97
N PRO A 4 3.70 -40.01 -8.15
CA PRO A 4 3.12 -38.77 -8.64
C PRO A 4 4.25 -37.79 -8.97
N LEU A 5 4.17 -37.20 -10.17
CA LEU A 5 5.00 -36.07 -10.58
C LEU A 5 4.64 -34.87 -9.69
N GLY A 6 5.54 -34.51 -8.78
CA GLY A 6 5.44 -33.26 -8.03
C GLY A 6 5.44 -32.09 -8.99
N ARG A 7 4.36 -31.28 -8.99
CA ARG A 7 4.39 -29.93 -9.56
C ARG A 7 5.39 -29.13 -8.74
N GLY A 8 6.59 -28.93 -9.29
CA GLY A 8 7.54 -27.97 -8.76
C GLY A 8 6.87 -26.59 -8.67
N ILE A 9 7.09 -25.93 -7.55
CA ILE A 9 6.84 -24.50 -7.38
C ILE A 9 7.53 -23.77 -8.54
N ALA A 10 6.73 -23.10 -9.38
CA ALA A 10 7.26 -22.21 -10.40
C ALA A 10 8.17 -21.20 -9.70
N GLY A 11 9.43 -21.12 -10.11
CA GLY A 11 10.33 -20.06 -9.66
C GLY A 11 9.70 -18.69 -9.96
N PRO A 12 10.13 -17.62 -9.26
CA PRO A 12 9.60 -16.28 -9.50
C PRO A 12 9.83 -15.94 -10.98
N GLY A 13 8.74 -15.82 -11.74
CA GLY A 13 8.80 -15.47 -13.15
C GLY A 13 9.44 -14.09 -13.36
N GLU A 14 9.97 -13.85 -14.56
CA GLU A 14 10.54 -12.57 -15.02
C GLU A 14 9.68 -11.33 -14.70
N ASP A 15 8.38 -11.51 -14.47
CA ASP A 15 7.42 -10.45 -14.12
C ASP A 15 7.65 -9.87 -12.70
N SER A 16 8.18 -10.69 -11.77
CA SER A 16 8.40 -10.27 -10.37
C SER A 16 9.57 -9.30 -10.19
N SER A 17 10.55 -9.31 -11.08
CA SER A 17 11.69 -8.38 -11.01
C SER A 17 11.34 -7.00 -11.56
N ARG A 18 10.34 -6.88 -12.43
CA ARG A 18 9.92 -5.61 -13.06
C ARG A 18 8.68 -4.96 -12.44
N THR A 19 8.03 -5.64 -11.51
CA THR A 19 6.82 -5.15 -10.84
C THR A 19 7.07 -5.04 -9.34
N PHE A 20 6.55 -3.97 -8.74
CA PHE A 20 6.50 -3.78 -7.29
C PHE A 20 5.05 -3.63 -6.85
N ARG A 21 4.54 -4.56 -6.03
CA ARG A 21 3.14 -4.61 -5.61
C ARG A 21 2.94 -4.03 -4.22
N ILE A 22 2.08 -3.01 -4.13
CA ILE A 22 1.67 -2.35 -2.89
C ILE A 22 0.24 -2.76 -2.59
N LEU A 23 0.02 -3.45 -1.47
CA LEU A 23 -1.29 -3.91 -1.03
C LEU A 23 -1.78 -3.10 0.16
N HIS A 24 -2.93 -2.45 0.03
CA HIS A 24 -3.62 -1.76 1.12
C HIS A 24 -4.64 -2.67 1.79
N VAL A 25 -4.61 -2.80 3.12
CA VAL A 25 -5.47 -3.73 3.85
C VAL A 25 -6.28 -3.01 4.93
N SER A 26 -7.59 -3.26 4.93
CA SER A 26 -8.51 -2.86 6.01
C SER A 26 -9.44 -4.03 6.34
N THR A 27 -10.60 -3.80 6.97
CA THR A 27 -11.52 -4.88 7.37
C THR A 27 -12.36 -5.34 6.17
N GLY A 28 -13.33 -4.52 5.75
CA GLY A 28 -14.33 -4.92 4.74
C GLY A 28 -13.95 -4.65 3.28
N ASN A 29 -12.83 -3.96 3.03
CA ASN A 29 -12.42 -3.48 1.69
C ASN A 29 -13.47 -2.63 0.96
N VAL A 30 -14.19 -1.78 1.70
CA VAL A 30 -15.20 -0.86 1.12
C VAL A 30 -14.98 0.61 1.50
N CYS A 31 -14.22 0.90 2.57
CA CYS A 31 -13.94 2.27 3.04
C CYS A 31 -12.44 2.63 2.99
N ARG A 32 -11.69 2.29 4.06
CA ARG A 32 -10.30 2.73 4.26
C ARG A 32 -9.33 2.25 3.19
N SER A 33 -9.24 0.93 2.96
CA SER A 33 -8.29 0.42 1.97
C SER A 33 -8.60 0.83 0.52
N PRO A 34 -9.87 0.95 0.08
CA PRO A 34 -10.19 1.56 -1.21
C PRO A 34 -9.81 3.05 -1.30
N ILE A 35 -10.06 3.84 -0.25
CA ILE A 35 -9.62 5.25 -0.20
C ILE A 35 -8.10 5.32 -0.37
N THR A 36 -7.34 4.58 0.43
CA THR A 36 -5.88 4.60 0.37
C THR A 36 -5.34 4.10 -0.97
N GLU A 37 -5.92 3.03 -1.55
CA GLU A 37 -5.52 2.54 -2.87
C GLU A 37 -5.70 3.62 -3.95
N ARG A 38 -6.88 4.24 -4.01
CA ARG A 38 -7.23 5.17 -5.07
C ARG A 38 -6.49 6.50 -4.94
N LEU A 39 -6.31 7.00 -3.72
CA LEU A 39 -5.47 8.18 -3.48
C LEU A 39 -4.00 7.90 -3.81
N HIS A 40 -3.47 6.72 -3.47
CA HIS A 40 -2.09 6.36 -3.81
C HIS A 40 -1.90 6.25 -5.32
N ARG A 41 -2.83 5.60 -6.04
CA ARG A 41 -2.82 5.54 -7.51
C ARG A 41 -2.87 6.93 -8.13
N HIS A 42 -3.78 7.78 -7.68
CA HIS A 42 -3.91 9.16 -8.15
C HIS A 42 -2.62 9.96 -7.91
N ALA A 43 -2.03 9.83 -6.72
CA ALA A 43 -0.78 10.49 -6.35
C ALA A 43 0.42 10.02 -7.19
N LEU A 44 0.44 8.77 -7.66
CA LEU A 44 1.41 8.27 -8.63
C LEU A 44 1.16 8.87 -10.00
N ASP A 45 -0.10 8.89 -10.47
CA ASP A 45 -0.47 9.42 -11.78
C ASP A 45 -0.10 10.90 -11.92
N LEU A 46 -0.27 11.70 -10.86
CA LEU A 46 0.13 13.12 -10.83
C LEU A 46 1.64 13.35 -10.96
N ARG A 47 2.46 12.40 -10.47
CA ARG A 47 3.93 12.52 -10.44
C ARG A 47 4.60 11.91 -11.66
N LEU A 48 4.10 10.75 -12.09
CA LEU A 48 4.73 9.90 -13.11
C LEU A 48 3.95 9.90 -14.44
N GLY A 49 2.68 10.33 -14.43
CA GLY A 49 1.77 10.11 -15.55
C GLY A 49 1.20 8.69 -15.53
N ALA A 50 0.68 8.23 -16.68
CA ALA A 50 0.00 6.94 -16.79
C ALA A 50 0.94 5.72 -16.64
N ASP A 51 2.23 5.89 -16.91
CA ASP A 51 3.24 4.85 -16.67
C ASP A 51 3.78 4.99 -15.24
N ARG A 52 3.37 4.07 -14.37
CA ARG A 52 3.76 4.05 -12.96
C ARG A 52 5.11 3.34 -12.73
N GLY A 53 5.87 3.06 -13.79
CA GLY A 53 7.21 2.46 -13.71
C GLY A 53 7.26 1.14 -12.96
N GLY A 54 6.25 0.27 -13.20
CA GLY A 54 6.14 -1.04 -12.56
C GLY A 54 5.55 -1.02 -11.15
N LEU A 55 5.16 0.14 -10.61
CA LEU A 55 4.44 0.22 -9.34
C LEU A 55 2.96 -0.14 -9.52
N VAL A 56 2.51 -1.20 -8.86
CA VAL A 56 1.13 -1.68 -8.88
C VAL A 56 0.54 -1.53 -7.49
N VAL A 57 -0.57 -0.80 -7.39
CA VAL A 57 -1.25 -0.55 -6.12
C VAL A 57 -2.59 -1.26 -6.12
N GLU A 58 -2.90 -2.02 -5.09
CA GLU A 58 -4.16 -2.77 -4.95
C GLU A 58 -4.63 -2.71 -3.49
N SER A 59 -5.87 -3.14 -3.22
CA SER A 59 -6.38 -3.29 -1.85
C SER A 59 -7.11 -4.60 -1.63
N ALA A 60 -7.27 -4.99 -0.37
CA ALA A 60 -8.10 -6.12 0.07
C ALA A 60 -8.60 -5.88 1.51
N GLY A 61 -9.42 -6.80 2.01
CA GLY A 61 -10.01 -6.74 3.34
C GLY A 61 -9.82 -8.02 4.12
N THR A 62 -9.41 -7.95 5.38
CA THR A 62 -9.24 -9.15 6.23
C THR A 62 -10.55 -9.89 6.49
N TRP A 63 -11.67 -9.18 6.34
CA TRP A 63 -13.00 -9.74 6.20
C TRP A 63 -13.72 -9.05 5.04
N GLY A 64 -13.03 -9.05 3.89
CA GLY A 64 -13.43 -8.30 2.71
C GLY A 64 -14.76 -8.77 2.15
N HIS A 65 -15.59 -7.82 1.75
CA HIS A 65 -16.89 -8.11 1.14
C HIS A 65 -16.70 -8.35 -0.37
N GLU A 66 -16.47 -9.61 -0.74
CA GLU A 66 -16.37 -10.04 -2.14
C GLU A 66 -17.52 -9.52 -3.00
N GLY A 67 -17.20 -8.82 -4.09
CA GLY A 67 -18.19 -8.28 -5.01
C GLY A 67 -18.85 -6.96 -4.57
N ALA A 68 -18.60 -6.49 -3.34
CA ALA A 68 -19.27 -5.29 -2.83
C ALA A 68 -18.76 -4.02 -3.52
N PRO A 69 -19.63 -3.04 -3.79
CA PRO A 69 -19.17 -1.74 -4.27
C PRO A 69 -18.41 -0.99 -3.17
N MET A 70 -17.68 0.03 -3.58
CA MET A 70 -17.12 1.00 -2.63
C MET A 70 -18.25 1.66 -1.84
N GLU A 71 -18.01 1.96 -0.57
CA GLU A 71 -18.93 2.73 0.24
C GLU A 71 -19.12 4.14 -0.37
N THR A 72 -20.33 4.69 -0.30
CA THR A 72 -20.69 5.92 -1.03
C THR A 72 -19.96 7.15 -0.51
N HIS A 73 -19.81 7.30 0.81
CA HIS A 73 -19.00 8.38 1.38
C HIS A 73 -17.51 8.22 1.06
N ALA A 74 -16.98 7.01 1.00
CA ALA A 74 -15.62 6.76 0.52
C ALA A 74 -15.43 7.24 -0.94
N ALA A 75 -16.39 6.96 -1.82
CA ALA A 75 -16.37 7.45 -3.20
C ALA A 75 -16.44 8.98 -3.27
N THR A 76 -17.28 9.62 -2.45
CA THR A 76 -17.35 11.09 -2.34
C THR A 76 -16.02 11.69 -1.91
N VAL A 77 -15.36 11.10 -0.91
CA VAL A 77 -14.04 11.57 -0.45
C VAL A 77 -13.00 11.49 -1.57
N LEU A 78 -12.99 10.41 -2.36
CA LEU A 78 -12.07 10.31 -3.50
C LEU A 78 -12.32 11.42 -4.53
N ALA A 79 -13.58 11.70 -4.84
CA ALA A 79 -13.96 12.78 -5.74
C ALA A 79 -13.53 14.16 -5.21
N ASP A 80 -13.59 14.40 -3.89
CA ASP A 80 -13.11 15.65 -3.27
C ASP A 80 -11.59 15.87 -3.52
N TYR A 81 -10.81 14.80 -3.72
CA TYR A 81 -9.38 14.85 -4.09
C TYR A 81 -9.11 14.74 -5.59
N GLY A 82 -10.14 14.61 -6.43
CA GLY A 82 -9.98 14.38 -7.87
C GLY A 82 -9.52 12.95 -8.25
N ALA A 83 -9.56 12.00 -7.31
CA ALA A 83 -9.28 10.59 -7.56
C ALA A 83 -10.54 9.86 -8.07
N ASP A 84 -10.36 8.91 -8.98
CA ASP A 84 -11.46 8.18 -9.60
C ASP A 84 -11.94 6.99 -8.73
N PRO A 85 -13.21 7.00 -8.26
CA PRO A 85 -13.80 5.89 -7.50
C PRO A 85 -14.34 4.75 -8.38
N ALA A 86 -14.40 4.92 -9.71
CA ALA A 86 -15.04 3.96 -10.61
C ALA A 86 -14.32 2.62 -10.70
N ASP A 87 -15.02 1.60 -11.23
CA ASP A 87 -14.50 0.26 -11.46
C ASP A 87 -13.81 -0.35 -10.23
N PHE A 88 -14.48 -0.22 -9.08
CA PHE A 88 -14.04 -0.82 -7.82
C PHE A 88 -14.95 -1.99 -7.44
N THR A 89 -14.33 -3.06 -6.95
CA THR A 89 -15.03 -4.21 -6.38
C THR A 89 -14.25 -4.69 -5.17
N GLY A 90 -14.92 -4.75 -4.03
CA GLY A 90 -14.36 -5.25 -2.79
C GLY A 90 -13.96 -6.71 -2.92
N ARG A 91 -12.86 -7.07 -2.28
CA ARG A 91 -12.34 -8.44 -2.22
C ARG A 91 -11.78 -8.81 -0.86
N GLU A 92 -11.86 -10.09 -0.55
CA GLU A 92 -11.28 -10.72 0.62
C GLU A 92 -9.76 -10.82 0.49
N LEU A 93 -9.07 -10.70 1.63
CA LEU A 93 -7.64 -10.89 1.71
C LEU A 93 -7.34 -12.39 1.74
N LEU A 94 -6.59 -12.85 0.74
CA LEU A 94 -6.11 -14.22 0.62
C LEU A 94 -4.59 -14.27 0.79
N ASP A 95 -4.06 -15.44 1.17
CA ASP A 95 -2.61 -15.66 1.34
C ASP A 95 -1.83 -15.27 0.09
N GLU A 96 -2.37 -15.53 -1.10
CA GLU A 96 -1.73 -15.17 -2.36
C GLU A 96 -1.52 -13.67 -2.54
N HIS A 97 -2.45 -12.83 -2.04
CA HIS A 97 -2.30 -11.38 -2.06
C HIS A 97 -1.09 -10.96 -1.21
N VAL A 98 -0.97 -11.53 0.00
CA VAL A 98 0.13 -11.26 0.93
C VAL A 98 1.45 -11.78 0.38
N ILE A 99 1.48 -12.97 -0.22
CA ILE A 99 2.68 -13.59 -0.79
C ILE A 99 3.22 -12.74 -1.95
N ARG A 100 2.34 -12.24 -2.83
CA ARG A 100 2.69 -11.45 -4.01
C ARG A 100 3.05 -10.00 -3.71
N ALA A 101 2.56 -9.42 -2.62
CA ALA A 101 2.79 -8.01 -2.30
C ALA A 101 4.24 -7.76 -1.87
N ASP A 102 4.93 -6.78 -2.46
CA ASP A 102 6.27 -6.36 -2.03
C ASP A 102 6.24 -5.39 -0.85
N LEU A 103 5.10 -4.71 -0.68
CA LEU A 103 4.77 -3.84 0.45
C LEU A 103 3.29 -4.04 0.82
N VAL A 104 3.01 -4.24 2.10
CA VAL A 104 1.65 -4.25 2.63
C VAL A 104 1.47 -3.09 3.61
N LEU A 105 0.49 -2.23 3.34
CA LEU A 105 0.12 -1.08 4.16
C LEU A 105 -1.26 -1.32 4.76
N THR A 106 -1.31 -1.40 6.08
CA THR A 106 -2.52 -1.74 6.82
C THR A 106 -3.13 -0.50 7.48
N ALA A 107 -4.45 -0.47 7.61
CA ALA A 107 -5.14 0.63 8.29
C ALA A 107 -4.92 0.62 9.81
N THR A 108 -4.72 -0.55 10.41
CA THR A 108 -4.60 -0.72 11.87
C THR A 108 -3.52 -1.73 12.21
N ARG A 109 -3.04 -1.70 13.46
CA ARG A 109 -2.10 -2.72 13.95
C ARG A 109 -2.70 -4.12 13.99
N ASP A 110 -4.01 -4.24 14.18
CA ASP A 110 -4.71 -5.53 14.15
C ASP A 110 -4.73 -6.11 12.73
N HIS A 111 -4.99 -5.28 11.71
CA HIS A 111 -4.84 -5.71 10.32
C HIS A 111 -3.40 -6.13 10.03
N ARG A 112 -2.40 -5.40 10.55
CA ARG A 112 -0.99 -5.79 10.43
C ARG A 112 -0.72 -7.16 11.04
N ALA A 113 -1.23 -7.42 12.25
CA ALA A 113 -1.06 -8.70 12.93
C ALA A 113 -1.73 -9.85 12.13
N GLN A 114 -2.92 -9.62 11.59
CA GLN A 114 -3.61 -10.58 10.73
C GLN A 114 -2.79 -10.90 9.46
N VAL A 115 -2.31 -9.88 8.73
CA VAL A 115 -1.46 -10.09 7.55
C VAL A 115 -0.19 -10.87 7.89
N ILE A 116 0.48 -10.55 9.01
CA ILE A 116 1.70 -11.26 9.42
C ILE A 116 1.41 -12.73 9.72
N SER A 117 0.24 -13.05 10.28
CA SER A 117 -0.15 -14.43 10.58
C SER A 117 -0.36 -15.28 9.31
N MET A 118 -0.60 -14.65 8.16
CA MET A 118 -0.79 -15.32 6.87
C MET A 118 0.54 -15.67 6.17
N GLY A 119 1.69 -15.20 6.67
CA GLY A 119 2.98 -15.55 6.07
C GLY A 119 4.21 -15.10 6.87
N HIS A 120 5.11 -16.03 7.18
CA HIS A 120 6.30 -15.79 8.01
C HIS A 120 7.22 -14.67 7.48
N SER A 121 7.34 -14.47 6.16
CA SER A 121 8.19 -13.42 5.57
C SER A 121 7.49 -12.06 5.47
N ALA A 122 6.17 -11.98 5.69
CA ALA A 122 5.40 -10.75 5.55
C ALA A 122 5.80 -9.68 6.58
N GLY A 123 6.37 -10.08 7.71
CA GLY A 123 6.78 -9.18 8.79
C GLY A 123 7.63 -8.01 8.31
N LEU A 124 8.66 -8.25 7.50
CA LEU A 124 9.60 -7.21 7.05
C LEU A 124 9.00 -6.21 6.06
N ARG A 125 7.89 -6.55 5.43
CA ARG A 125 7.24 -5.74 4.38
C ARG A 125 5.82 -5.27 4.73
N THR A 126 5.34 -5.57 5.94
CA THR A 126 3.99 -5.19 6.39
C THR A 126 4.08 -4.13 7.48
N PHE A 127 3.48 -2.97 7.25
CA PHE A 127 3.44 -1.83 8.17
C PHE A 127 1.99 -1.34 8.31
N THR A 128 1.69 -0.52 9.30
CA THR A 128 0.53 0.38 9.15
C THR A 128 0.90 1.55 8.24
N LEU A 129 -0.07 2.21 7.59
CA LEU A 129 0.19 3.36 6.73
C LEU A 129 0.97 4.46 7.46
N LYS A 130 0.54 4.80 8.68
CA LYS A 130 1.13 5.86 9.49
C LYS A 130 2.49 5.46 10.08
N GLU A 131 2.67 4.19 10.44
CA GLU A 131 3.97 3.64 10.80
C GLU A 131 4.96 3.79 9.64
N PHE A 132 4.56 3.38 8.44
CA PHE A 132 5.43 3.45 7.26
C PHE A 132 5.78 4.89 6.92
N ASN A 133 4.82 5.80 6.90
CA ASN A 133 5.06 7.24 6.71
C ASN A 133 6.08 7.79 7.73
N ARG A 134 5.91 7.48 9.01
CA ARG A 134 6.81 7.92 10.08
C ARG A 134 8.24 7.41 9.86
N LEU A 135 8.41 6.16 9.44
CA LEU A 135 9.72 5.58 9.13
C LEU A 135 10.33 6.20 7.87
N VAL A 136 9.54 6.36 6.81
CA VAL A 136 9.96 6.97 5.54
C VAL A 136 10.47 8.39 5.75
N ARG A 137 9.83 9.17 6.61
CA ARG A 137 10.26 10.55 6.93
C ARG A 137 11.64 10.64 7.61
N ALA A 138 12.15 9.54 8.15
CA ALA A 138 13.48 9.47 8.75
C ALA A 138 14.56 8.92 7.79
N ILE A 139 14.17 8.47 6.61
CA ILE A 139 15.10 7.97 5.59
C ILE A 139 15.62 9.16 4.79
N ASP A 140 16.95 9.28 4.69
CA ASP A 140 17.59 10.24 3.79
C ASP A 140 17.38 9.79 2.33
N PRO A 141 16.66 10.56 1.48
CA PRO A 141 16.40 10.19 0.10
C PRO A 141 17.65 9.96 -0.76
N ALA A 142 18.79 10.55 -0.38
CA ALA A 142 20.08 10.38 -1.09
C ALA A 142 20.68 8.97 -0.90
N THR A 143 20.19 8.22 0.09
CA THR A 143 20.60 6.82 0.32
C THR A 143 19.82 5.82 -0.53
N LEU A 144 18.75 6.27 -1.19
CA LEU A 144 17.90 5.44 -2.05
C LEU A 144 18.39 5.53 -3.50
N PRO A 145 18.30 4.44 -4.29
CA PRO A 145 18.63 4.46 -5.71
C PRO A 145 17.92 5.61 -6.44
N GLU A 146 18.67 6.44 -7.18
CA GLU A 146 18.09 7.53 -7.97
C GLU A 146 17.26 6.96 -9.14
N PRO A 147 16.08 7.54 -9.43
CA PRO A 147 15.33 7.18 -10.62
C PRO A 147 16.16 7.47 -11.88
N ASP A 148 16.32 6.47 -12.74
CA ASP A 148 17.04 6.58 -14.01
C ASP A 148 16.09 6.26 -15.17
N PRO A 149 15.69 7.26 -15.98
CA PRO A 149 14.83 7.05 -17.14
C PRO A 149 15.39 6.09 -18.20
N ALA A 150 16.70 5.80 -18.18
CA ALA A 150 17.32 4.83 -19.08
C ALA A 150 17.08 3.37 -18.64
N LEU A 151 16.68 3.14 -17.39
CA LEU A 151 16.35 1.81 -16.87
C LEU A 151 14.87 1.45 -17.16
N PRO A 152 14.54 0.16 -17.34
CA PRO A 152 13.16 -0.29 -17.40
C PRO A 152 12.37 0.18 -16.17
N GLY A 153 11.22 0.83 -16.39
CA GLY A 153 10.40 1.37 -15.30
C GLY A 153 11.05 2.52 -14.51
N GLY A 154 12.12 3.13 -15.03
CA GLY A 154 12.77 4.29 -14.41
C GLY A 154 13.57 3.98 -13.15
N GLY A 155 13.88 2.70 -12.86
CA GLY A 155 14.53 2.28 -11.61
C GLY A 155 13.64 2.37 -10.36
N LEU A 156 12.33 2.63 -10.53
CA LEU A 156 11.40 2.84 -9.43
C LEU A 156 11.16 1.57 -8.59
N VAL A 157 11.23 0.39 -9.22
CA VAL A 157 11.07 -0.89 -8.52
C VAL A 157 12.22 -1.14 -7.55
N GLU A 158 13.46 -0.95 -7.99
CA GLU A 158 14.66 -1.07 -7.15
C GLU A 158 14.63 -0.05 -6.01
N ARG A 159 14.24 1.18 -6.32
CA ARG A 159 14.06 2.25 -5.32
C ARG A 159 13.01 1.86 -4.27
N ALA A 160 11.85 1.36 -4.69
CA ALA A 160 10.78 0.93 -3.80
C ALA A 160 11.21 -0.23 -2.89
N ARG A 161 11.96 -1.21 -3.42
CA ARG A 161 12.54 -2.31 -2.64
C ARG A 161 13.53 -1.81 -1.61
N ALA A 162 14.42 -0.89 -1.99
CA ALA A 162 15.36 -0.26 -1.07
C ALA A 162 14.65 0.52 0.05
N LEU A 163 13.58 1.27 -0.29
CA LEU A 163 12.78 2.02 0.68
C LEU A 163 12.15 1.10 1.74
N VAL A 164 11.55 -0.02 1.32
CA VAL A 164 10.98 -1.00 2.26
C VAL A 164 12.05 -1.62 3.15
N GLY A 165 13.21 -1.98 2.59
CA GLY A 165 14.34 -2.50 3.37
C GLY A 165 14.84 -1.50 4.42
N ALA A 166 14.99 -0.23 4.04
CA ALA A 166 15.39 0.83 4.95
C ALA A 166 14.35 1.10 6.04
N ALA A 167 13.06 1.14 5.69
CA ALA A 167 11.98 1.29 6.67
C ALA A 167 11.94 0.10 7.66
N ALA A 168 12.15 -1.13 7.18
CA ALA A 168 12.21 -2.32 8.02
C ALA A 168 13.40 -2.26 8.99
N ALA A 169 14.56 -1.76 8.57
CA ALA A 169 15.75 -1.61 9.41
C ALA A 169 15.59 -0.54 10.50
N LEU A 170 14.82 0.51 10.23
CA LEU A 170 14.47 1.56 11.20
C LEU A 170 13.37 1.13 12.19
N ARG A 171 12.66 0.04 11.89
CA ARG A 171 11.60 -0.46 12.75
C ARG A 171 12.18 -0.90 14.09
N GLY A 172 11.66 -0.33 15.18
CA GLY A 172 12.14 -0.56 16.55
C GLY A 172 13.04 0.56 17.10
N TRP A 173 13.64 1.37 16.23
CA TRP A 173 14.40 2.56 16.64
C TRP A 173 13.53 3.81 16.71
N LEU A 174 12.56 3.88 15.80
CA LEU A 174 11.55 4.94 15.76
C LEU A 174 10.23 4.32 16.20
N LEU A 175 9.86 4.55 17.47
CA LEU A 175 8.59 4.10 18.03
C LEU A 175 7.52 5.17 17.83
N ALA A 176 6.28 4.73 17.69
CA ALA A 176 5.14 5.63 17.74
C ALA A 176 5.01 6.26 19.14
N PRO A 177 4.57 7.52 19.26
CA PRO A 177 4.41 8.19 20.55
C PRO A 177 3.35 7.50 21.43
N ASN A 178 2.37 6.84 20.81
CA ASN A 178 1.38 6.00 21.47
C ASN A 178 0.82 4.97 20.47
N PRO A 179 0.06 3.95 20.93
CA PRO A 179 -0.53 2.95 20.05
C PRO A 179 -1.44 3.49 18.94
N GLU A 180 -2.18 4.57 19.22
CA GLU A 180 -3.19 5.17 18.32
C GLU A 180 -2.56 5.96 17.17
N ALA A 181 -1.33 6.45 17.37
CA ALA A 181 -0.61 7.24 16.37
C ALA A 181 -0.32 6.46 15.07
N ASP A 182 -0.36 5.14 15.10
CA ASP A 182 -0.17 4.28 13.93
C ASP A 182 -1.50 3.75 13.34
N GLU A 183 -2.66 4.17 13.88
CA GLU A 183 -4.00 3.72 13.51
C GLU A 183 -4.71 4.70 12.56
N VAL A 184 -5.47 4.17 11.60
CA VAL A 184 -6.48 4.89 10.80
C VAL A 184 -7.85 4.36 11.19
N TYR A 185 -8.61 5.19 11.90
CA TYR A 185 -9.90 4.82 12.47
C TYR A 185 -10.93 4.47 11.40
N ASP A 186 -11.82 3.52 11.72
CA ASP A 186 -12.86 3.06 10.79
C ASP A 186 -14.01 4.07 10.67
N PRO A 187 -14.25 4.64 9.48
CA PRO A 187 -15.38 5.54 9.30
C PRO A 187 -16.70 4.81 8.99
N TYR A 188 -16.73 3.49 8.87
CA TYR A 188 -17.94 2.76 8.49
C TYR A 188 -19.13 3.08 9.40
N GLY A 189 -20.26 3.48 8.80
CA GLY A 189 -21.47 3.90 9.52
C GLY A 189 -21.43 5.32 10.12
N ALA A 190 -20.31 6.04 9.98
CA ALA A 190 -20.18 7.42 10.45
C ALA A 190 -20.64 8.46 9.39
N PRO A 191 -20.92 9.71 9.79
CA PRO A 191 -21.24 10.79 8.85
C PRO A 191 -20.08 11.12 7.89
N ILE A 192 -20.40 11.69 6.73
CA ILE A 192 -19.44 12.12 5.71
C ILE A 192 -18.31 13.02 6.24
N THR A 193 -18.55 13.82 7.29
CA THR A 193 -17.52 14.67 7.90
C THR A 193 -16.37 13.84 8.51
N PHE A 194 -16.70 12.69 9.09
CA PHE A 194 -15.68 11.78 9.63
C PHE A 194 -14.94 11.06 8.50
N PHE A 195 -15.65 10.63 7.45
CA PHE A 195 -15.02 10.11 6.22
C PHE A 195 -14.00 11.10 5.63
N ARG A 196 -14.35 12.38 5.53
CA ARG A 196 -13.44 13.43 5.04
C ARG A 196 -12.22 13.60 5.92
N SER A 197 -12.39 13.56 7.24
CA SER A 197 -11.27 13.58 8.19
C SER A 197 -10.33 12.39 7.96
N ILE A 198 -10.86 11.19 7.75
CA ILE A 198 -10.06 10.00 7.45
C ILE A 198 -9.38 10.12 6.07
N GLY A 199 -10.08 10.68 5.07
CA GLY A 199 -9.51 10.97 3.76
C GLY A 199 -8.31 11.92 3.82
N ASP A 200 -8.43 13.01 4.58
CA ASP A 200 -7.35 13.97 4.84
C ASP A 200 -6.16 13.33 5.55
N GLU A 201 -6.41 12.56 6.61
CA GLU A 201 -5.37 11.82 7.31
C GLU A 201 -4.62 10.84 6.39
N ILE A 202 -5.36 10.07 5.56
CA ILE A 202 -4.78 9.15 4.59
C ILE A 202 -3.94 9.91 3.55
N ASN A 203 -4.47 10.99 2.99
CA ASN A 203 -3.78 11.78 1.97
C ASN A 203 -2.48 12.38 2.50
N GLN A 204 -2.51 12.97 3.71
CA GLN A 204 -1.32 13.50 4.38
C GLN A 204 -0.28 12.42 4.69
N ALA A 205 -0.71 11.21 5.04
CA ALA A 205 0.19 10.10 5.30
C ALA A 205 0.81 9.51 4.01
N LEU A 206 0.08 9.54 2.90
CA LEU A 206 0.55 9.03 1.61
C LEU A 206 1.57 9.94 0.95
N ASP A 207 1.47 11.26 1.10
CA ASP A 207 2.30 12.19 0.33
C ASP A 207 3.83 11.97 0.50
N PRO A 208 4.37 11.82 1.73
CA PRO A 208 5.79 11.50 1.91
C PRO A 208 6.16 10.12 1.39
N VAL A 209 5.23 9.16 1.48
CA VAL A 209 5.42 7.79 0.99
C VAL A 209 5.59 7.78 -0.52
N VAL A 210 4.69 8.43 -1.25
CA VAL A 210 4.74 8.48 -2.72
C VAL A 210 5.95 9.30 -3.17
N THR A 211 6.29 10.39 -2.48
CA THR A 211 7.52 11.15 -2.77
C THR A 211 8.76 10.29 -2.59
N ALA A 212 8.86 9.49 -1.53
CA ALA A 212 10.00 8.60 -1.33
C ALA A 212 10.07 7.48 -2.38
N LEU A 213 8.92 6.89 -2.74
CA LEU A 213 8.83 5.84 -3.78
C LEU A 213 9.28 6.36 -5.15
N THR A 214 8.85 7.57 -5.53
CA THR A 214 9.05 8.11 -6.88
C THR A 214 10.31 8.97 -7.01
N GLY A 215 10.82 9.52 -5.91
CA GLY A 215 11.81 10.60 -5.95
C GLY A 215 11.26 11.94 -6.43
N VAL A 216 9.95 12.04 -6.70
CA VAL A 216 9.30 13.22 -7.25
C VAL A 216 8.37 13.83 -6.19
N PRO A 217 8.59 15.08 -5.76
CA PRO A 217 7.71 15.74 -4.80
C PRO A 217 6.32 16.01 -5.40
N ALA A 218 5.32 16.22 -4.54
CA ALA A 218 4.02 16.71 -5.01
C ALA A 218 4.21 18.07 -5.71
N ARG A 219 3.45 18.29 -6.79
CA ARG A 219 3.40 19.61 -7.45
C ARG A 219 2.67 20.58 -6.51
N ALA A 220 3.28 21.73 -6.25
CA ALA A 220 2.71 22.81 -5.46
C ALA A 220 1.55 23.51 -6.20
#